data_AF-A0A9X9LPB0-F1
#
_entry.id   AF-A0A9X9LPB0-F1
#
_cell.length_a   1.000
_cell.length_b   1.000
_cell.length_c   1.000
_cell.angle_alpha   90.00
_cell.angle_beta   90.00
_cell.angle_gamma   90.00
#
_symmetry.space_group_name_H-M   'P 1'
#
loop_
_entity.id
_entity.type
_entity.pdbx_description
1 polymer ?
#
loop_
_entity_poly.entity_id
_entity_poly.type
_entity_poly.pdbx_seq_one_letter_code
_entity_poly.pdbx_strand_id
1 'polypeptide(L)'
;MLSRSLTVPRREAKVGLIRPYSKVNIPFLTVITKQEFEITADHQAENIVVNLTGRLNLCGVINPRFSVQLKDLEKWQNNLLPSYQFGFIVLTTSAGFMNREEAR
;
A
#
# COMPACT_ATOMS: atom_id res chain seq x y z
N MET A 1 -4.16 -4.74 10.00
CA MET A 1 -5.42 -4.08 9.59
C MET A 1 -5.72 -4.36 8.13
N LEU A 2 -4.81 -4.02 7.20
CA LEU A 2 -4.97 -4.28 5.76
C LEU A 2 -5.14 -5.77 5.40
N SER A 3 -4.45 -6.69 6.09
CA SER A 3 -4.56 -8.14 5.84
C SER A 3 -5.92 -8.76 6.18
N ARG A 4 -6.75 -8.06 6.98
CA ARG A 4 -8.04 -8.57 7.49
C ARG A 4 -9.25 -7.80 6.93
N SER A 5 -9.02 -6.60 6.37
CA SER A 5 -10.08 -5.72 5.85
C SER A 5 -10.32 -5.88 4.35
N LEU A 6 -9.34 -6.36 3.58
CA LEU A 6 -9.47 -6.61 2.14
C LEU A 6 -10.27 -7.90 1.92
N THR A 7 -11.60 -7.79 1.96
CA THR A 7 -12.47 -8.86 1.49
C THR A 7 -12.51 -8.77 -0.03
N VAL A 8 -11.69 -9.57 -0.71
CA VAL A 8 -11.74 -9.72 -2.16
C VAL A 8 -12.69 -10.89 -2.48
N PRO A 9 -13.85 -10.65 -3.13
CA PRO A 9 -14.76 -11.72 -3.52
C PRO A 9 -14.05 -12.75 -4.40
N ARG A 10 -14.16 -14.02 -4.01
CA ARG A 10 -13.21 -15.10 -4.35
C ARG A 10 -13.16 -15.55 -5.82
N ARG A 11 -13.74 -14.84 -6.80
CA ARG A 11 -13.70 -15.31 -8.19
C ARG A 11 -13.49 -14.30 -9.31
N GLU A 12 -13.79 -13.00 -9.20
CA GLU A 12 -13.63 -12.09 -10.36
C GLU A 12 -13.73 -10.60 -10.01
N ALA A 13 -13.73 -10.27 -8.72
CA ALA A 13 -14.02 -8.90 -8.30
C ALA A 13 -12.76 -8.03 -8.38
N LYS A 14 -12.73 -7.17 -9.39
CA LYS A 14 -11.82 -6.01 -9.54
C LYS A 14 -12.03 -4.95 -8.45
N VAL A 15 -12.84 -5.21 -7.42
CA VAL A 15 -13.26 -4.21 -6.43
C VAL A 15 -13.02 -4.77 -5.03
N GLY A 16 -12.09 -4.14 -4.31
CA GLY A 16 -11.78 -4.43 -2.92
C GLY A 16 -12.41 -3.37 -2.01
N LEU A 17 -13.15 -3.80 -0.99
CA LEU A 17 -13.69 -2.91 0.03
C LEU A 17 -12.74 -2.89 1.23
N ILE A 18 -12.34 -1.70 1.69
CA ILE A 18 -11.54 -1.51 2.89
C ILE A 18 -12.39 -0.85 3.97
N ARG A 19 -12.54 -1.54 5.10
CA ARG A 19 -13.12 -1.02 6.34
C ARG A 19 -12.09 -1.12 7.48
N PRO A 20 -11.88 -0.10 8.34
CA PRO A 20 -12.49 1.24 8.43
C PRO A 20 -11.64 2.36 7.77
N TYR A 21 -12.26 3.52 7.55
CA TYR A 21 -11.60 4.76 7.17
C TYR A 21 -10.60 5.19 8.25
N SER A 22 -9.31 5.26 7.92
CA SER A 22 -8.28 5.71 8.86
C SER A 22 -7.38 6.75 8.21
N LYS A 23 -6.94 7.73 9.01
CA LYS A 23 -6.00 8.80 8.59
C LYS A 23 -4.69 8.25 8.02
N VAL A 24 -4.36 7.00 8.33
CA VAL A 24 -3.14 6.31 7.87
C VAL A 24 -3.36 5.60 6.54
N ASN A 25 -4.56 5.03 6.32
CA ASN A 25 -4.83 4.26 5.11
C ASN A 25 -4.96 5.14 3.87
N ILE A 26 -5.50 6.36 3.98
CA ILE A 26 -5.74 7.24 2.80
C ILE A 26 -4.43 7.75 2.19
N PRO A 27 -3.47 8.30 2.97
CA PRO A 27 -2.20 8.73 2.39
C PRO A 27 -1.40 7.54 1.84
N PHE A 28 -1.47 6.38 2.52
CA PHE A 28 -0.85 5.14 2.06
C PHE A 28 -1.41 4.68 0.71
N LEU A 29 -2.74 4.65 0.58
CA LEU A 29 -3.41 4.28 -0.67
C LEU A 29 -3.14 5.32 -1.77
N THR A 30 -3.00 6.61 -1.43
CA THR A 30 -2.68 7.68 -2.39
C THR A 30 -1.31 7.47 -3.05
N VAL A 31 -0.30 7.05 -2.28
CA VAL A 31 1.04 6.73 -2.81
C VAL A 31 0.99 5.55 -3.76
N ILE A 32 0.18 4.54 -3.43
CA ILE A 32 -0.01 3.33 -4.24
C ILE A 32 -0.82 3.62 -5.51
N THR A 33 -1.84 4.50 -5.45
CA THR A 33 -2.64 4.89 -6.62
C THR A 33 -1.86 5.62 -7.69
N LYS A 34 -0.81 6.39 -7.32
CA LYS A 34 0.04 7.06 -8.32
C LYS A 34 0.61 6.07 -9.35
N GLN A 35 0.74 4.81 -8.98
CA GLN A 35 1.30 3.79 -9.85
C GLN A 35 0.23 2.92 -10.52
N GLU A 36 -0.77 2.38 -9.80
CA GLU A 36 -1.58 1.28 -10.38
C GLU A 36 -3.08 1.16 -10.00
N PHE A 37 -3.69 2.11 -9.26
CA PHE A 37 -5.08 1.95 -8.75
C PHE A 37 -5.94 3.21 -8.89
N GLU A 38 -7.26 3.00 -8.92
CA GLU A 38 -8.27 4.06 -8.79
C GLU A 38 -9.02 3.88 -7.46
N ILE A 39 -9.05 4.94 -6.64
CA ILE A 39 -9.83 4.96 -5.40
C ILE A 39 -11.13 5.71 -5.65
N THR A 40 -12.25 5.06 -5.32
CA THR A 40 -13.54 5.73 -5.20
C THR A 40 -13.89 5.78 -3.72
N ALA A 41 -13.85 6.98 -3.13
CA ALA A 41 -14.27 7.20 -1.76
C ALA A 41 -15.76 7.51 -1.73
N ASP A 42 -16.55 6.66 -1.08
CA ASP A 42 -17.94 6.98 -0.79
C ASP A 42 -17.99 7.77 0.52
N HIS A 43 -18.16 9.08 0.41
CA HIS A 43 -18.01 10.00 1.54
C HIS A 43 -19.05 9.73 2.65
N GLN A 44 -20.17 9.07 2.33
CA GLN A 44 -21.25 8.77 3.26
C GLN A 44 -20.98 7.53 4.13
N ALA A 45 -20.10 6.61 3.70
CA ALA A 45 -20.09 5.24 4.23
C ALA A 45 -18.86 4.86 5.07
N GLU A 46 -17.91 5.78 5.33
CA GLU A 46 -16.60 5.49 5.94
C GLU A 46 -15.86 4.29 5.29
N ASN A 47 -16.19 4.01 4.04
CA ASN A 47 -15.70 2.86 3.30
C ASN A 47 -14.86 3.35 2.13
N ILE A 48 -13.70 2.74 1.94
CA ILE A 48 -12.86 3.01 0.79
C ILE A 48 -13.07 1.86 -0.20
N VAL A 49 -13.58 2.19 -1.38
CA VAL A 49 -13.72 1.25 -2.49
C VAL A 49 -12.48 1.39 -3.36
N VAL A 50 -11.72 0.32 -3.52
CA VAL A 50 -10.51 0.28 -4.34
C VAL A 50 -10.76 -0.58 -5.56
N ASN A 51 -10.64 0.00 -6.74
CA ASN A 51 -10.70 -0.74 -7.99
C ASN A 51 -9.29 -1.26 -8.34
N LEU A 52 -9.13 -2.58 -8.26
CA LEU A 52 -7.91 -3.32 -8.60
C LEU A 52 -7.93 -3.66 -10.09
N THR A 53 -6.92 -3.20 -10.82
CA THR A 53 -6.68 -3.51 -12.24
C THR A 53 -6.17 -4.94 -12.49
N GLY A 54 -5.96 -5.73 -11.43
CA GLY A 54 -5.48 -7.12 -11.50
C GLY A 54 -3.96 -7.26 -11.52
N ARG A 55 -3.20 -6.17 -11.38
CA ARG A 55 -1.72 -6.17 -11.30
C ARG A 55 -1.16 -6.33 -9.89
N LEU A 56 -2.03 -6.22 -8.88
CA LEU A 56 -1.62 -6.39 -7.48
C LEU A 56 -1.41 -7.88 -7.17
N ASN A 57 -0.15 -8.28 -7.03
CA ASN A 57 0.20 -9.63 -6.58
C ASN A 57 0.05 -9.79 -5.06
N LEU A 58 0.70 -8.90 -4.30
CA LEU A 58 0.71 -8.95 -2.84
C LEU A 58 0.85 -7.53 -2.26
N CYS A 59 -0.02 -7.18 -1.33
CA CYS A 59 0.12 -5.99 -0.48
C CYS A 59 0.13 -6.43 0.97
N GLY A 60 1.23 -6.14 1.67
CA GLY A 60 1.44 -6.54 3.06
C GLY A 60 1.91 -5.37 3.90
N VAL A 61 1.76 -5.49 5.21
CA VAL A 61 2.31 -4.55 6.19
C VAL A 61 3.40 -5.27 6.97
N ILE A 62 4.55 -4.62 7.12
CA ILE A 62 5.65 -5.10 7.94
C ILE A 62 5.36 -4.75 9.41
N ASN A 63 5.39 -5.77 10.28
CA ASN A 63 5.15 -5.60 11.72
C ASN A 63 6.23 -6.32 12.53
N PRO A 64 6.89 -5.67 13.51
CA PRO A 64 6.76 -4.26 13.92
C PRO A 64 7.27 -3.27 12.86
N ARG A 65 6.89 -1.98 12.98
CA ARG A 65 7.43 -0.91 12.11
C ARG A 65 8.86 -0.61 12.53
N PHE A 66 9.83 -1.11 11.77
CA PHE A 66 11.25 -0.87 12.03
C PHE A 66 11.65 0.57 11.64
N SER A 67 12.53 1.17 12.44
CA SER A 67 13.24 2.38 12.03
C SER A 67 14.38 1.96 11.10
N VAL A 68 14.37 2.48 9.88
CA VAL A 68 15.34 2.11 8.83
C VAL A 68 16.14 3.36 8.45
N GLN A 69 17.46 3.23 8.41
CA GLN A 69 18.33 4.29 7.88
C GLN A 69 18.41 4.21 6.35
N LEU A 70 18.70 5.32 5.69
CA LEU A 70 18.85 5.37 4.22
C LEU A 70 19.86 4.34 3.67
N LYS A 71 20.90 4.03 4.46
CA LYS A 71 21.95 3.06 4.12
C LYS A 71 21.43 1.62 4.08
N ASP A 72 20.43 1.29 4.89
CA ASP A 72 19.90 -0.07 5.01
C ASP A 72 18.75 -0.35 4.03
N LEU A 73 18.24 0.67 3.31
CA LEU A 73 17.11 0.53 2.40
C LEU A 73 17.34 -0.52 1.31
N GLU A 74 18.57 -0.63 0.79
CA GLU A 74 18.91 -1.62 -0.24
C GLU A 74 18.82 -3.05 0.29
N LYS A 75 19.24 -3.28 1.54
CA LYS A 75 19.12 -4.57 2.20
C LYS A 75 17.65 -4.97 2.38
N TRP A 76 16.80 -4.03 2.80
CA TRP A 76 15.37 -4.28 2.95
C TRP A 76 14.69 -4.56 1.62
N GLN A 77 15.08 -3.87 0.54
CA GLN A 77 14.55 -4.14 -0.80
C GLN A 77 14.88 -5.54 -1.28
N ASN A 78 16.13 -5.98 -1.13
CA ASN A 78 16.55 -7.31 -1.56
C ASN A 78 15.84 -8.44 -0.80
N ASN A 79 15.45 -8.18 0.45
CA ASN A 79 14.77 -9.18 1.27
C ASN A 79 13.25 -9.23 1.01
N LEU A 80 12.64 -8.11 0.64
CA LEU A 80 11.19 -7.97 0.54
C LEU A 80 10.66 -8.05 -0.88
N LEU A 81 11.43 -7.58 -1.86
CA LEU A 81 11.04 -7.54 -3.26
C LEU A 81 11.69 -8.71 -4.01
N PRO A 82 10.96 -9.38 -4.91
CA PRO A 82 11.50 -10.47 -5.71
C PRO A 82 12.53 -10.00 -6.75
N SER A 83 12.52 -8.70 -7.11
CA SER A 83 13.49 -8.09 -8.03
C SER A 83 13.58 -6.58 -7.78
N TYR A 84 14.72 -5.96 -8.09
CA TYR A 84 14.94 -4.50 -7.96
C TYR A 84 13.97 -3.66 -8.81
N GLN A 85 13.54 -4.19 -9.96
CA GLN A 85 12.61 -3.51 -10.87
C GLN A 85 11.15 -3.81 -10.52
N PHE A 86 10.88 -4.68 -9.54
CA PHE A 86 9.55 -5.19 -9.27
C PHE A 86 9.08 -4.89 -7.85
N GLY A 87 8.01 -4.08 -7.77
CA GLY A 87 7.35 -3.72 -6.52
C GLY A 87 7.97 -2.51 -5.83
N PHE A 88 7.25 -1.98 -4.85
CA PHE A 88 7.61 -0.74 -4.16
C PHE A 88 7.51 -0.92 -2.65
N ILE A 89 8.39 -0.25 -1.92
CA ILE A 89 8.34 -0.16 -0.47
C ILE A 89 7.90 1.26 -0.12
N VAL A 90 6.85 1.34 0.68
CA VAL A 90 6.36 2.60 1.24
C VAL A 90 6.93 2.77 2.65
N LEU A 91 7.56 3.91 2.89
CA LEU A 91 8.15 4.30 4.17
C LEU A 91 7.30 5.39 4.80
N THR A 92 7.26 5.43 6.13
CA THR A 92 6.70 6.56 6.87
C THR A 92 7.85 7.46 7.30
N THR A 93 7.93 8.64 6.71
CA THR A 93 8.85 9.71 7.11
C THR A 93 8.09 10.81 7.85
N SER A 94 8.80 11.78 8.43
CA SER A 94 8.19 12.96 9.07
C SER A 94 7.34 13.79 8.10
N ALA A 95 7.62 13.71 6.80
CA ALA A 95 6.88 14.40 5.76
C ALA A 95 5.74 13.57 5.14
N GLY A 96 5.54 12.32 5.59
CA GLY A 96 4.41 11.48 5.18
C GLY A 96 4.81 10.09 4.69
N PHE A 97 3.89 9.44 3.97
CA PHE A 97 4.17 8.17 3.30
C PHE A 97 4.89 8.44 1.98
N MET A 98 6.01 7.77 1.75
CA MET A 98 6.90 8.03 0.61
C MET A 98 7.45 6.73 0.02
N ASN A 99 7.70 6.72 -1.28
CA ASN A 99 8.41 5.63 -1.97
C ASN A 99 9.94 5.82 -1.88
N ARG A 100 10.72 4.76 -2.17
CA ARG A 100 12.21 4.83 -2.25
C ARG A 100 12.69 5.95 -3.19
N GLU A 101 12.03 6.13 -4.33
CA GLU A 101 12.39 7.16 -5.30
C GLU A 101 12.15 8.59 -4.78
N GLU A 102 11.08 8.79 -4.01
CA GLU A 102 10.75 10.07 -3.38
C GLU A 102 11.55 10.33 -2.09
N ALA A 103 12.10 9.27 -1.48
CA ALA A 103 12.85 9.34 -0.21
C ALA A 103 14.37 9.55 -0.38
N ARG A 104 14.85 9.69 -1.61
CA ARG A 104 16.26 9.93 -1.94
C ARG A 104 16.54 11.43 -2.07
#